data_AF-J9Z6F9-F1
#
_entry.id   AF-J9Z6F9-F1
#
_cell.length_a   1.000
_cell.length_b   1.000
_cell.length_c   1.000
_cell.angle_alpha   90.00
_cell.angle_beta   90.00
_cell.angle_gamma   90.00
#
_symmetry.space_group_name_H-M   'P 1'
#
loop_
_entity.id
_entity.type
_entity.pdbx_description
1 polymer ?
#
loop_
_entity_poly.entity_id
_entity_poly.type
_entity_poly.pdbx_seq_one_letter_code
_entity_poly.pdbx_strand_id
1 'polypeptide(L)'
;MYASTHTLRVNRQSMFFYVALAVMLAVFIVAPQHAFASEGTGGSLPYESWLTNLRASVTGPVAFALSIIGIVVAGGVLIFGGDLNGFFRTLIFLVLVMALLVGAQNVMSTFFGRGAEIAAAGEVLVRSAVLGRIA
;
A
#
# COMPACT_ATOMS: atom_id res chain seq x y z
N MET A 1 56.87 1.19 22.68
CA MET A 1 55.64 1.17 21.86
C MET A 1 54.93 2.50 22.10
N TYR A 2 55.09 3.48 21.21
CA TYR A 2 54.69 4.88 21.44
C TYR A 2 53.17 5.05 21.31
N ALA A 3 52.49 5.32 22.43
CA ALA A 3 51.10 5.76 22.42
C ALA A 3 51.06 7.28 22.14
N SER A 4 50.86 7.64 20.88
CA SER A 4 50.57 9.02 20.48
C SER A 4 49.18 9.39 21.01
N THR A 5 49.12 9.97 22.20
CA THR A 5 47.92 10.60 22.72
C THR A 5 47.81 11.98 22.06
N HIS A 6 47.23 11.97 20.86
CA HIS A 6 46.88 13.18 20.14
C HIS A 6 45.83 13.92 20.97
N THR A 7 46.27 14.84 21.81
CA THR A 7 45.40 15.70 22.61
C THR A 7 44.66 16.62 21.65
N LEU A 8 43.47 16.20 21.24
CA LEU A 8 42.57 17.03 20.46
C LEU A 8 42.18 18.21 21.35
N ARG A 9 42.85 19.35 21.16
CA ARG A 9 42.42 20.63 21.70
C ARG A 9 41.13 20.99 20.98
N VAL A 10 40.01 20.49 21.50
CA VAL A 10 38.68 20.81 20.99
C VAL A 10 38.45 22.29 21.28
N ASN A 11 38.62 23.11 20.24
CA ASN A 11 38.33 24.53 20.33
C ASN A 11 36.84 24.70 20.66
N ARG A 12 36.51 25.56 21.63
CA ARG A 12 35.12 25.74 22.09
C ARG A 12 34.19 26.09 20.92
N GLN A 13 34.72 26.79 19.92
CA GLN A 13 34.02 27.17 18.69
C GLN A 13 33.75 25.98 17.73
N SER A 14 34.67 24.99 17.63
CA SER A 14 34.43 23.78 16.84
C SER A 14 33.50 22.81 17.55
N MET A 15 33.51 22.78 18.89
CA MET A 15 32.53 22.00 19.68
C MET A 15 31.09 22.44 19.42
N PHE A 16 30.85 23.76 19.39
CA PHE A 16 29.51 24.28 19.04
C PHE A 16 29.10 23.91 17.62
N PHE A 17 30.04 23.91 16.66
CA PHE A 17 29.76 23.50 15.29
C PHE A 17 29.37 22.02 15.20
N TYR A 18 30.10 21.12 15.87
CA TYR A 18 29.79 19.69 15.88
C TYR A 18 28.46 19.38 16.60
N VAL A 19 28.16 20.09 17.70
CA VAL A 19 26.86 19.95 18.39
C VAL A 19 25.73 20.47 17.50
N ALA A 20 25.90 21.62 16.84
CA ALA A 20 24.90 22.15 15.91
C ALA A 20 24.66 21.22 14.72
N LEU A 21 25.72 20.62 14.16
CA LEU A 21 25.61 19.63 13.09
C LEU A 21 24.91 18.35 13.57
N ALA A 22 25.25 17.86 14.77
CA ALA A 22 24.60 16.68 15.36
C ALA A 22 23.12 16.93 15.64
N VAL A 23 22.76 18.12 16.13
CA VAL A 23 21.37 18.54 16.34
C VAL A 23 20.64 18.66 15.00
N MET A 24 21.26 19.26 13.98
CA MET A 24 20.68 19.34 12.64
C MET A 24 20.43 17.96 12.05
N LEU A 25 21.37 17.01 12.18
CA LEU A 25 21.21 15.64 11.72
C LEU A 25 20.15 14.89 12.53
N ALA A 26 20.11 15.06 13.84
CA ALA A 26 19.07 14.48 14.69
C ALA A 26 17.67 15.02 14.31
N VAL A 27 17.57 16.32 14.04
CA VAL A 27 16.34 16.94 13.53
C VAL A 27 15.98 16.38 12.15
N PHE A 28 16.94 16.12 11.27
CA PHE A 28 16.67 15.54 9.95
C PHE A 28 16.19 14.08 10.01
N ILE A 29 16.66 13.31 11.00
CA ILE A 29 16.23 11.92 11.24
C ILE A 29 14.86 11.86 11.92
N VAL A 30 14.56 12.80 12.82
CA VAL A 30 13.28 12.88 13.55
C VAL A 30 12.23 13.65 12.78
N ALA A 31 12.63 14.52 11.85
CA ALA A 31 11.72 15.20 10.94
C ALA A 31 10.97 14.12 10.16
N PRO A 32 9.62 14.12 10.19
CA PRO A 32 8.85 13.22 9.37
C PRO A 32 9.22 13.50 7.92
N GLN A 33 9.96 12.57 7.32
CA GLN A 33 10.06 12.46 5.88
C GLN A 33 8.63 12.23 5.39
N HIS A 34 7.97 13.31 4.97
CA HIS A 34 6.79 13.23 4.13
C HIS A 34 7.26 12.64 2.79
N ALA A 35 7.56 11.35 2.80
CA ALA A 35 7.60 10.55 1.59
C ALA A 35 6.15 10.55 1.11
N PHE A 36 5.84 11.48 0.20
CA PHE A 36 4.63 11.43 -0.62
C PHE A 36 4.72 10.24 -1.57
N ALA A 37 4.88 9.03 -1.02
CA ALA A 37 4.54 7.79 -1.68
C ALA A 37 3.02 7.65 -1.55
N SER A 38 2.31 8.53 -2.26
CA SER A 38 0.89 8.36 -2.43
C SER A 38 0.68 7.12 -3.28
N GLU A 39 0.07 6.13 -2.68
CA GLU A 39 -0.67 5.07 -3.37
C GLU A 39 -1.67 5.71 -4.33
N GLY A 40 -1.26 5.94 -5.57
CA GLY A 40 -2.18 6.23 -6.66
C GLY A 40 -2.90 7.58 -6.66
N THR A 41 -2.57 8.59 -5.83
CA THR A 41 -3.06 9.97 -6.11
C THR A 41 -2.18 10.67 -7.16
N GLY A 42 -1.84 9.95 -8.22
CA GLY A 42 -1.13 10.49 -9.37
C GLY A 42 -2.01 11.55 -10.03
N GLY A 43 -1.60 12.81 -9.90
CA GLY A 43 -2.40 13.96 -10.29
C GLY A 43 -3.01 13.85 -11.69
N SER A 44 -4.34 13.96 -11.76
CA SER A 44 -5.13 14.52 -12.87
C SER A 44 -4.77 14.14 -14.32
N LEU A 45 -4.11 13.01 -14.56
CA LEU A 45 -3.82 12.59 -15.93
C LEU A 45 -5.14 12.15 -16.58
N PRO A 46 -5.46 12.61 -17.81
CA PRO A 46 -6.77 12.38 -18.43
C PRO A 46 -7.17 10.90 -18.52
N TYR A 47 -6.20 10.00 -18.49
CA TYR A 47 -6.42 8.56 -18.59
C TYR A 47 -6.65 7.85 -17.24
N GLU A 48 -6.31 8.46 -16.11
CA GLU A 48 -6.38 7.80 -14.81
C GLU A 48 -7.84 7.50 -14.43
N SER A 49 -8.76 8.43 -14.74
CA SER A 49 -10.20 8.22 -14.56
C SER A 49 -10.73 7.01 -15.34
N TRP A 50 -10.35 6.84 -16.62
CA TRP A 50 -10.83 5.67 -17.38
C TRP A 50 -10.29 4.37 -16.79
N LEU A 51 -9.03 4.36 -16.35
CA LEU A 51 -8.36 3.18 -15.81
C LEU A 51 -8.99 2.77 -14.46
N THR A 52 -9.31 3.75 -13.62
CA THR A 52 -10.02 3.56 -12.35
C THR A 52 -11.45 3.03 -12.57
N ASN A 53 -12.17 3.57 -13.55
CA ASN A 53 -13.48 3.05 -13.95
C ASN A 53 -13.40 1.62 -14.51
N LEU A 54 -12.36 1.32 -15.29
CA LEU A 54 -12.15 -0.02 -15.85
C LEU A 54 -11.91 -1.04 -14.74
N ARG A 55 -11.03 -0.71 -13.78
CA ARG A 55 -10.79 -1.52 -12.59
C ARG A 55 -12.10 -1.76 -11.83
N ALA A 56 -12.85 -0.71 -11.53
CA ALA A 56 -14.11 -0.82 -10.78
C ALA A 56 -15.12 -1.72 -11.50
N SER A 57 -15.21 -1.60 -12.83
CA SER A 57 -16.08 -2.42 -13.67
C SER A 57 -15.66 -3.90 -13.69
N VAL A 58 -14.36 -4.17 -13.85
CA VAL A 58 -13.78 -5.53 -13.89
C VAL A 58 -13.92 -6.23 -12.55
N THR A 59 -13.76 -5.53 -11.42
CA THR A 59 -13.90 -6.15 -10.09
C THR A 59 -15.34 -6.22 -9.58
N GLY A 60 -16.30 -5.60 -10.28
CA GLY A 60 -17.70 -5.56 -9.87
C GLY A 60 -18.64 -6.15 -10.94
N PRO A 61 -19.39 -5.34 -11.70
CA PRO A 61 -20.44 -5.83 -12.61
C PRO A 61 -19.94 -6.80 -13.70
N VAL A 62 -18.75 -6.59 -14.25
CA VAL A 62 -18.23 -7.41 -15.35
C VAL A 62 -17.80 -8.79 -14.87
N ALA A 63 -17.13 -8.89 -13.72
CA ALA A 63 -16.81 -10.18 -13.10
C ALA A 63 -18.08 -11.00 -12.86
N PHE A 64 -19.12 -10.36 -12.34
CA PHE A 64 -20.39 -11.02 -12.09
C PHE A 64 -21.04 -11.53 -13.38
N ALA A 65 -21.07 -10.72 -14.43
CA ALA A 65 -21.60 -11.14 -15.73
C ALA A 65 -20.84 -12.35 -16.32
N LEU A 66 -19.50 -12.32 -16.27
CA LEU A 66 -18.68 -13.44 -16.73
C LEU A 66 -18.92 -14.72 -15.90
N SER A 67 -19.18 -14.58 -14.60
CA SER A 67 -19.51 -15.71 -13.73
C SER A 67 -20.79 -16.41 -14.18
N ILE A 68 -21.84 -15.64 -14.47
CA ILE A 68 -23.13 -16.18 -14.91
C ILE A 68 -22.98 -16.90 -16.24
N ILE A 69 -22.27 -16.28 -17.20
CA ILE A 69 -22.04 -16.90 -18.51
C ILE A 69 -21.32 -18.24 -18.35
N GLY A 70 -20.24 -18.29 -17.56
CA GLY A 70 -19.50 -19.51 -17.32
C GLY A 70 -20.34 -20.61 -16.66
N ILE A 71 -21.19 -20.26 -15.70
CA ILE A 71 -22.10 -21.20 -15.02
C ILE A 71 -23.14 -21.74 -16.01
N VAL A 72 -23.74 -20.88 -16.84
CA VAL A 72 -24.76 -21.29 -17.83
C VAL A 72 -24.15 -22.24 -18.87
N VAL A 73 -22.95 -21.94 -19.37
CA VAL A 73 -22.25 -22.82 -20.32
C VAL A 73 -21.90 -24.16 -19.66
N ALA A 74 -21.33 -24.15 -18.46
CA ALA A 74 -20.98 -25.38 -17.74
C ALA A 74 -22.23 -26.22 -17.41
N GLY A 75 -23.31 -25.58 -16.97
CA GLY A 75 -24.60 -26.23 -16.70
C GLY A 75 -25.24 -26.81 -17.95
N GLY A 76 -25.15 -26.10 -19.09
CA GLY A 76 -25.60 -26.60 -20.39
C GLY A 76 -24.88 -27.89 -20.79
N VAL A 77 -23.54 -27.90 -20.72
CA VAL A 77 -22.73 -29.10 -21.02
C VAL A 77 -23.13 -30.29 -20.13
N LEU A 78 -23.41 -30.02 -18.86
CA LEU A 78 -23.78 -31.06 -17.89
C LEU A 78 -25.16 -31.68 -18.18
N ILE A 79 -26.16 -30.85 -18.49
CA ILE A 79 -27.54 -31.32 -18.73
C ILE A 79 -27.63 -32.19 -19.99
N PHE A 80 -26.82 -31.89 -21.01
CA PHE A 80 -26.79 -32.68 -22.25
C PHE A 80 -25.94 -33.96 -22.15
N GLY A 81 -25.51 -34.36 -20.94
CA GLY A 81 -24.74 -35.59 -20.72
C GLY A 81 -23.26 -35.47 -21.07
N GLY A 82 -22.69 -34.27 -21.00
CA GLY A 82 -21.26 -34.04 -21.19
C GLY A 82 -20.38 -34.66 -20.09
N ASP A 83 -19.08 -34.73 -20.35
CA ASP A 83 -18.08 -35.29 -19.43
C ASP A 83 -18.08 -34.56 -18.08
N LEU A 84 -18.42 -35.27 -17.00
CA LEU A 84 -18.42 -34.76 -15.63
C LEU A 84 -17.04 -34.23 -15.22
N ASN A 85 -15.97 -34.89 -15.65
CA ASN A 85 -14.60 -34.46 -15.38
C ASN A 85 -14.32 -33.11 -16.08
N GLY A 86 -14.81 -32.96 -17.31
CA GLY A 86 -14.80 -31.68 -18.03
C GLY A 86 -15.59 -30.59 -17.31
N PHE A 87 -16.79 -30.90 -16.82
CA PHE A 87 -17.61 -29.97 -16.03
C PHE A 87 -16.88 -29.50 -14.77
N PHE A 88 -16.38 -30.42 -13.94
CA PHE A 88 -15.68 -30.08 -12.70
C PHE A 88 -14.43 -29.23 -12.96
N ARG A 89 -13.66 -29.55 -14.00
CA ARG A 89 -12.52 -28.72 -14.41
C ARG A 89 -12.97 -27.29 -14.71
N THR A 90 -14.06 -27.12 -15.46
CA THR A 90 -14.59 -25.80 -15.83
C THR A 90 -15.11 -25.04 -14.61
N LEU A 91 -15.77 -25.73 -13.67
CA LEU A 91 -16.26 -25.16 -12.42
C LEU A 91 -15.11 -24.67 -11.54
N ILE A 92 -14.04 -25.47 -11.38
CA ILE A 92 -12.86 -25.09 -10.60
C ILE A 92 -12.22 -23.84 -11.19
N PHE A 93 -12.05 -23.76 -12.53
CA PHE A 93 -11.53 -22.55 -13.16
C PHE A 93 -12.39 -21.32 -12.89
N LEU A 94 -13.72 -21.45 -12.92
CA LEU A 94 -14.63 -20.35 -12.63
C LEU A 94 -14.45 -19.84 -11.20
N VAL A 95 -14.38 -20.75 -10.23
CA VAL A 95 -14.13 -20.41 -8.82
C VAL A 95 -12.76 -19.76 -8.65
N LEU A 96 -11.71 -20.28 -9.29
CA LEU A 96 -10.37 -19.71 -9.23
C LEU A 96 -10.32 -18.29 -9.80
N VAL A 97 -11.00 -18.02 -10.92
CA VAL A 97 -11.10 -16.68 -11.48
C VAL A 97 -11.77 -15.72 -10.49
N MET A 98 -12.90 -16.11 -9.89
CA MET A 98 -13.58 -15.26 -8.90
C MET A 98 -12.73 -15.03 -7.65
N ALA A 99 -12.07 -16.06 -7.15
CA ALA A 99 -11.19 -15.97 -5.99
C ALA A 99 -10.00 -15.03 -6.26
N LEU A 100 -9.41 -15.07 -7.46
CA LEU A 100 -8.33 -14.16 -7.84
C LEU A 100 -8.81 -12.72 -8.00
N LEU A 101 -9.98 -12.49 -8.61
CA LEU A 101 -10.53 -11.15 -8.79
C LEU A 101 -10.86 -10.47 -7.44
N VAL A 102 -11.50 -11.20 -6.53
CA VAL A 102 -11.82 -10.71 -5.17
C VAL A 102 -10.56 -10.65 -4.29
N GLY A 103 -9.67 -11.62 -4.42
CA GLY A 103 -8.40 -11.67 -3.69
C GLY A 103 -7.48 -10.51 -4.04
N ALA A 104 -7.42 -10.10 -5.31
CA ALA A 104 -6.58 -8.99 -5.76
C ALA A 104 -6.91 -7.66 -5.07
N GLN A 105 -8.20 -7.39 -4.81
CA GLN A 105 -8.65 -6.22 -4.04
C GLN A 105 -8.12 -6.25 -2.60
N ASN A 106 -8.21 -7.41 -1.94
CA ASN A 106 -7.75 -7.60 -0.56
C ASN A 106 -6.21 -7.53 -0.44
N VAL A 107 -5.49 -8.12 -1.39
CA VAL A 107 -4.02 -8.03 -1.49
C VAL A 107 -3.63 -6.57 -1.67
N MET A 108 -4.26 -5.85 -2.59
CA MET A 108 -3.94 -4.45 -2.81
C MET A 108 -4.17 -3.62 -1.53
N SER A 109 -5.34 -3.74 -0.90
CA SER A 109 -5.60 -3.01 0.35
C SER A 109 -4.63 -3.35 1.48
N THR A 110 -4.14 -4.59 1.56
CA THR A 110 -3.30 -5.05 2.68
C THR A 110 -1.85 -4.62 2.51
N PHE A 111 -1.28 -4.72 1.30
CA PHE A 111 0.12 -4.38 1.05
C PHE A 111 0.33 -2.89 0.82
N PHE A 112 -0.65 -2.21 0.25
CA PHE A 112 -0.53 -0.82 -0.19
C PHE A 112 -1.35 0.14 0.71
N GLY A 113 -2.47 -0.29 1.28
CA GLY A 113 -3.29 0.55 2.18
C GLY A 113 -2.73 0.79 3.59
N ARG A 114 -1.76 -0.03 4.04
CA ARG A 114 -1.15 0.10 5.39
C ARG A 114 0.08 0.99 5.45
N GLY A 115 0.65 1.41 4.31
CA GLY A 115 1.78 2.36 4.31
C GLY A 115 1.45 3.72 4.96
N ALA A 116 0.18 4.11 4.96
CA ALA A 116 -0.30 5.39 5.52
C ALA A 116 -0.65 5.36 7.02
N GLU A 117 -0.73 4.19 7.65
CA GLU A 117 -1.17 4.08 9.06
C GLU A 117 -0.16 4.66 10.05
N ILE A 118 1.13 4.57 9.73
CA ILE A 118 2.21 5.16 10.53
C ILE A 118 2.14 6.70 10.52
N ALA A 119 1.73 7.30 9.39
CA ALA A 119 1.55 8.76 9.28
C ALA A 119 0.30 9.25 10.03
N ALA A 120 -0.81 8.51 9.94
CA ALA A 120 -2.05 8.86 10.63
C ALA A 120 -1.92 8.77 12.17
N ALA A 121 -1.19 7.79 12.69
CA ALA A 121 -0.91 7.70 14.13
C ALA A 121 -0.13 8.93 14.64
N GLY A 122 0.82 9.43 13.85
CA GLY A 122 1.56 10.66 14.16
C GLY A 122 0.66 11.89 14.21
N GLU A 123 -0.25 12.05 13.25
CA GLU A 123 -1.19 13.17 13.20
C GLU A 123 -2.17 13.15 14.38
N VAL A 124 -2.69 11.98 14.76
CA VAL A 124 -3.58 11.84 15.93
C VAL A 124 -2.84 12.18 17.23
N LEU A 125 -1.57 11.78 17.38
CA LEU A 125 -0.77 12.12 18.56
C LEU A 125 -0.39 13.61 18.60
N VAL A 126 -0.09 14.23 17.47
CA VAL A 126 0.16 15.68 17.40
C VAL A 126 -1.13 16.46 17.71
N ARG A 127 -2.27 16.04 17.14
CA ARG A 127 -3.56 16.71 17.35
C ARG A 127 -4.05 16.59 18.78
N SER A 128 -3.82 15.44 19.44
CA SER A 128 -4.12 15.26 20.87
C SER A 128 -3.14 16.01 21.78
N ALA A 129 -1.85 16.11 21.42
CA ALA A 129 -0.88 16.92 22.15
C ALA A 129 -1.16 18.44 22.01
N VAL A 130 -1.68 18.90 20.88
CA VAL A 130 -2.09 20.29 20.66
C VAL A 130 -3.39 20.59 21.43
N LEU A 131 -4.41 19.73 21.34
CA LEU A 131 -5.68 19.89 22.06
C LEU A 131 -5.50 19.81 23.58
N GLY A 132 -4.56 19.00 24.08
CA GLY A 132 -4.20 18.94 25.50
C GLY A 132 -3.43 20.15 26.03
N ARG A 133 -2.99 21.09 25.17
CA ARG A 133 -2.36 22.36 25.59
C ARG A 133 -3.35 23.53 25.66
N ILE A 134 -4.60 23.34 25.22
CA ILE A 134 -5.63 24.40 25.14
C ILE A 134 -6.74 24.24 26.19
N ALA A 135 -6.66 23.20 27.04
CA ALA A 135 -7.47 22.98 28.22
C ALA A 135 -6.60 23.14 29.47
#